data_AF-A0A2W7AUZ3-F1
#
_entry.id   AF-A0A2W7AUZ3-F1
#
_cell.length_a   1.000
_cell.length_b   1.000
_cell.length_c   1.000
_cell.angle_alpha   90.00
_cell.angle_beta   90.00
_cell.angle_gamma   90.00
#
_symmetry.space_group_name_H-M   'P 1'
#
loop_
_entity.id
_entity.type
_entity.pdbx_description
1 polymer ?
#
loop_
_entity_poly.entity_id
_entity_poly.type
_entity_poly.pdbx_seq_one_letter_code
_entity_poly.pdbx_strand_id
1 'polypeptide(L)' 'MRAVLCGYYGLGNGGDEALLATLLQMLPPSVTPV' A
#
# COMPACT_ATOMS: atom_id res chain seq x y z
N MET A 1 13.92 6.25 3.53
CA MET A 1 14.02 4.79 3.24
C MET A 1 12.96 4.45 2.20
N ARG A 2 13.18 3.47 1.32
CA ARG A 2 12.21 3.08 0.27
C ARG A 2 11.60 1.72 0.58
N ALA A 3 10.32 1.53 0.32
CA ALA A 3 9.61 0.27 0.59
C ALA A 3 8.69 -0.12 -0.57
N VAL A 4 8.55 -1.44 -0.77
CA VAL A 4 7.59 -2.03 -1.71
C VAL A 4 6.47 -2.68 -0.89
N LEU A 5 5.24 -2.27 -1.15
CA LEU A 5 4.06 -2.94 -0.61
C LEU A 5 3.76 -4.16 -1.48
N CYS A 6 3.95 -5.34 -0.91
CA CYS A 6 3.79 -6.62 -1.59
C CYS A 6 2.42 -7.22 -1.27
N GLY A 7 1.86 -8.00 -2.19
CA GLY A 7 0.65 -8.80 -1.92
C GLY A 7 -0.68 -8.12 -2.24
N TYR A 8 -0.69 -7.16 -3.15
CA TYR A 8 -1.91 -6.72 -3.83
C TYR A 8 -2.26 -7.76 -4.91
N TYR A 9 -3.38 -8.48 -4.75
CA TYR A 9 -3.70 -9.65 -5.58
C TYR A 9 -4.97 -9.50 -6.45
N GLY A 10 -5.61 -8.33 -6.48
CA GLY A 10 -6.82 -8.13 -7.29
C GLY A 10 -6.98 -6.73 -7.87
N LEU A 11 -6.67 -6.56 -9.15
CA LEU A 11 -7.09 -5.38 -9.92
C LEU A 11 -8.62 -5.30 -9.96
N GLY A 12 -9.22 -4.20 -9.48
CA GLY A 12 -10.68 -4.04 -9.40
C GLY A 12 -11.32 -4.74 -8.20
N ASN A 13 -10.53 -5.28 -7.27
CA ASN A 13 -11.02 -5.74 -5.98
C ASN A 13 -11.04 -4.54 -5.01
N GLY A 14 -12.24 -4.00 -4.74
CA GLY A 14 -12.39 -2.84 -3.87
C GLY A 14 -11.89 -3.05 -2.44
N GLY A 15 -11.85 -4.30 -1.95
CA GLY A 15 -11.26 -4.62 -0.66
C GLY A 15 -9.73 -4.48 -0.65
N ASP A 16 -9.07 -5.00 -1.69
CA ASP A 16 -7.63 -4.89 -1.85
C ASP A 16 -7.19 -3.43 -2.08
N GLU A 17 -7.96 -2.66 -2.84
CA GLU A 17 -7.71 -1.22 -3.07
C GLU A 17 -7.83 -0.41 -1.77
N ALA A 18 -8.88 -0.68 -0.97
CA ALA A 18 -9.06 -0.03 0.32
C ALA A 18 -7.94 -0.40 1.31
N LEU A 19 -7.50 -1.66 1.30
CA LEU A 19 -6.40 -2.14 2.13
C LEU A 19 -5.08 -1.47 1.72
N LEU A 20 -4.76 -1.42 0.42
CA LEU A 20 -3.57 -0.75 -0.10
C LEU A 20 -3.54 0.73 0.29
N ALA A 21 -4.65 1.44 0.12
CA ALA A 21 -4.76 2.84 0.51
C ALA A 21 -4.52 3.04 2.02
N THR A 22 -5.08 2.17 2.85
CA THR A 22 -4.88 2.20 4.31
C THR A 22 -3.41 2.00 4.67
N LEU A 23 -2.74 1.01 4.07
CA LEU A 23 -1.33 0.74 4.33
C LEU A 23 -0.42 1.89 3.88
N LEU A 24 -0.71 2.51 2.74
CA LEU A 24 0.02 3.68 2.25
C LEU A 24 -0.11 4.88 3.20
N GLN A 25 -1.30 5.13 3.75
CA GLN A 25 -1.54 6.21 4.71
C GLN A 25 -0.85 5.97 6.06
N MET A 26 -0.62 4.71 6.43
CA MET A 26 0.02 4.34 7.69
C MET A 26 1.56 4.27 7.60
N LEU A 27 2.15 4.57 6.43
CA LEU A 27 3.60 4.57 6.31
C LEU A 27 4.24 5.63 7.22
N PRO A 28 5.36 5.30 7.90
CA PRO A 28 6.12 6.31 8.61
C PRO A 28 6.54 7.45 7.66
N PRO A 29 6.58 8.72 8.12
CA PRO A 29 6.88 9.86 7.24
C PRO A 29 8.23 9.80 6.52
N SER A 30 9.18 9.01 7.02
CA SER A 30 10.52 8.82 6.45
C SER A 30 10.60 7.70 5.39
N VAL A 31 9.48 7.04 5.10
CA VAL A 31 9.36 5.96 4.12
C VAL A 31 8.66 6.46 2.86
N THR A 32 9.30 6.24 1.72
CA THR A 32 8.72 6.53 0.41
C THR A 32 8.32 5.21 -0.26
N PRO A 33 7.04 5.02 -0.61
CA PRO A 33 6.61 3.86 -1.38
C PRO A 33 7.23 3.88 -2.79
N VAL A 34 7.39 2.69 -3.38
CA VAL A 34 7.95 2.48 -4.73
C VAL A 34 6.98 1.66 -5.58
#